data_AF-A0A524H9J3-F1
#
_entry.id   AF-A0A524H9J3-F1
#
_cell.length_a   1.000
_cell.length_b   1.000
_cell.length_c   1.000
_cell.angle_alpha   90.00
_cell.angle_beta   90.00
_cell.angle_gamma   90.00
#
_symmetry.space_group_name_H-M   'P 1'
#
loop_
_entity.id
_entity.type
_entity.pdbx_description
1 polymer ?
#
loop_
_entity_poly.entity_id
_entity_poly.type
_entity_poly.pdbx_seq_one_letter_code
_entity_poly.pdbx_strand_id
1 'polypeptide(L)' 'MAKKPVQHNLGCLSDSHNCHLCYMVSQGFHLTDEKEYKALVRSPKFKCMHCGRAANSEGNLCEPVKL' A
#
# COMPACT_ATOMS: atom_id res chain seq x y z
N MET A 1 -10.20 19.89 10.15
CA MET A 1 -10.15 18.49 9.65
C MET A 1 -8.68 18.08 9.51
N ALA A 2 -8.09 17.46 10.54
CA ALA A 2 -6.69 17.05 10.51
C ALA A 2 -6.50 15.85 9.55
N LYS A 3 -6.03 16.09 8.32
CA LYS A 3 -5.57 15.01 7.45
C LYS A 3 -4.25 14.49 8.03
N LYS A 4 -4.30 13.37 8.75
CA LYS A 4 -3.08 12.67 9.21
C LYS A 4 -2.16 12.45 8.00
N PRO A 5 -0.89 12.86 8.04
CA PRO A 5 0.03 12.60 6.94
C PRO A 5 0.08 11.08 6.75
N VAL A 6 -0.19 10.66 5.52
CA VAL A 6 -0.18 9.25 5.14
C VAL A 6 1.25 8.77 5.31
N GLN A 7 1.49 7.98 6.36
CA GLN A 7 2.80 7.41 6.67
C GLN A 7 3.19 6.46 5.53
N HIS A 8 4.03 6.94 4.62
CA HIS A 8 4.79 6.11 3.70
C HIS A 8 6.13 5.83 4.37
N ASN A 9 6.51 4.56 4.40
CA ASN A 9 7.73 4.13 5.06
C ASN A 9 8.94 4.60 4.23
N LEU A 10 9.55 5.72 4.59
CA LEU A 10 10.78 6.25 3.95
C LEU A 10 11.95 5.25 4.01
N GLY A 11 11.91 4.24 4.89
CA GLY A 11 12.93 3.20 5.04
C GLY A 11 12.66 1.90 4.28
N CYS A 12 11.76 1.90 3.29
CA CYS A 12 11.50 0.71 2.50
C CYS A 12 12.70 0.45 1.55
N LEU A 13 13.48 -0.59 1.85
CA LEU A 13 14.75 -0.94 1.18
C LEU A 13 14.61 -1.45 -0.26
N SER A 14 13.38 -1.70 -0.71
CA SER A 14 13.08 -2.13 -2.08
C SER A 14 13.16 -0.95 -3.05
N ASP A 15 13.98 -1.07 -4.09
CA ASP A 15 14.15 -0.12 -5.20
C ASP A 15 12.80 0.32 -5.84
N SER A 16 11.79 -0.55 -5.73
CA SER A 16 10.43 -0.34 -6.25
C SER A 16 9.42 0.26 -5.26
N HIS A 17 9.86 1.09 -4.28
CA HIS A 17 8.94 1.71 -3.32
C HIS A 17 7.78 2.52 -3.97
N ASN A 18 8.04 3.11 -5.14
CA ASN A 18 7.04 3.83 -5.93
C ASN A 18 5.86 2.93 -6.39
N CYS A 19 6.09 1.62 -6.49
CA CYS A 19 5.09 0.64 -6.91
C CYS A 19 4.32 0.02 -5.73
N HIS A 20 4.54 0.48 -4.49
CA HIS A 20 3.85 -0.06 -3.33
C HIS A 20 2.59 0.75 -2.98
N LEU A 21 1.58 0.05 -2.48
CA LEU A 21 0.33 0.63 -1.99
C LEU A 21 0.57 1.73 -0.96
N CYS A 22 1.63 1.63 -0.14
CA CYS A 22 1.94 2.67 0.84
C CYS A 22 2.22 4.04 0.15
N TYR A 23 2.93 4.03 -0.98
CA TYR A 23 3.23 5.22 -1.79
C TYR A 23 2.02 5.65 -2.63
N MET A 24 1.39 4.72 -3.36
CA MET A 24 0.19 5.00 -4.17
C MET A 24 -0.91 5.68 -3.35
N VAL A 25 -1.18 5.19 -2.13
CA VAL A 25 -2.17 5.80 -1.23
C VAL A 25 -1.73 7.19 -0.78
N SER A 26 -0.43 7.40 -0.53
CA SER A 26 0.11 8.72 -0.15
C SER A 26 -0.03 9.74 -1.27
N GLN A 27 0.08 9.31 -2.54
CA GLN A 27 -0.16 10.13 -3.73
C GLN A 27 -1.65 10.33 -4.03
N GLY A 28 -2.55 9.67 -3.30
CA GLY A 28 -3.99 9.78 -3.57
C GLY A 28 -4.51 8.86 -4.66
N PHE A 29 -3.78 7.81 -5.06
CA PHE A 29 -4.25 6.80 -6.03
C PHE A 29 -5.59 6.15 -5.60
N HIS A 30 -5.78 5.97 -4.30
CA HIS A 30 -7.04 5.49 -3.73
C HIS A 30 -8.23 6.46 -3.94
N LEU A 31 -7.96 7.73 -4.25
CA LEU A 31 -8.95 8.77 -4.54
C LEU A 31 -9.13 8.97 -6.05
N THR A 32 -8.05 8.90 -6.83
CA THR A 32 -8.12 9.03 -8.30
C THR A 32 -8.64 7.75 -8.96
N ASP A 33 -8.20 6.60 -8.48
CA ASP A 33 -8.43 5.27 -9.04
C ASP A 33 -8.95 4.31 -7.97
N GLU A 34 -10.04 4.71 -7.31
CA GLU A 34 -10.68 3.92 -6.24
C GLU A 34 -11.00 2.49 -6.69
N LYS A 35 -11.42 2.30 -7.94
CA LYS A 35 -11.81 0.98 -8.49
C LYS A 35 -10.62 0.03 -8.59
N GLU A 36 -9.49 0.51 -9.13
CA GLU A 36 -8.25 -0.26 -9.23
C GLU A 36 -7.67 -0.51 -7.85
N TYR A 37 -7.65 0.51 -6.98
CA TYR A 37 -7.23 0.36 -5.59
C TYR A 37 -8.07 -0.70 -4.86
N LYS A 38 -9.41 -0.67 -5.02
CA LYS A 38 -10.33 -1.68 -4.50
C LYS A 38 -9.98 -3.06 -5.03
N ALA A 39 -9.63 -3.22 -6.31
CA ALA A 39 -9.23 -4.51 -6.85
C ALA A 39 -7.95 -5.06 -6.20
N LEU A 40 -6.98 -4.20 -5.91
CA LEU A 40 -5.71 -4.56 -5.24
C LEU A 40 -5.91 -4.97 -3.79
N VAL A 41 -6.82 -4.31 -3.06
CA VAL A 41 -7.12 -4.62 -1.65
C VAL A 41 -8.27 -5.62 -1.49
N ARG A 42 -8.97 -5.98 -2.56
CA ARG A 42 -10.06 -6.97 -2.56
C ARG A 42 -9.47 -8.36 -2.39
N SER A 43 -9.95 -9.07 -1.36
CA SER A 43 -9.43 -10.38 -0.96
C SER A 43 -7.91 -10.37 -0.70
N PRO A 44 -7.46 -9.61 0.31
CA PRO A 44 -6.04 -9.51 0.57
C PRO A 44 -5.51 -10.87 1.05
N LYS A 45 -4.43 -11.32 0.41
CA LYS A 45 -3.69 -12.54 0.77
C LYS A 45 -2.43 -12.24 1.56
N PHE A 46 -1.97 -11.00 1.46
CA PHE A 46 -0.75 -10.51 2.08
C PHE A 46 -1.04 -9.20 2.82
N LYS A 47 -0.31 -8.95 3.88
CA LYS A 47 -0.32 -7.73 4.68
C LYS A 47 1.09 -7.18 4.76
N CYS A 48 1.26 -5.88 4.69
CA CYS A 48 2.53 -5.23 4.96
C CYS A 48 2.78 -5.25 6.46
N MET A 49 3.89 -5.83 6.91
CA MET A 49 4.26 -5.83 8.33
C MET A 49 4.56 -4.40 8.83
N HIS A 50 5.21 -3.58 8.00
CA HIS A 50 5.53 -2.19 8.31
C HIS A 50 4.33 -1.23 8.30
N CYS A 51 3.60 -1.16 7.18
CA CYS A 51 2.59 -0.12 6.96
C CYS A 51 1.15 -0.60 7.22
N GLY A 52 0.97 -1.88 7.55
CA GLY A 52 -0.32 -2.48 7.93
C GLY A 52 -1.34 -2.65 6.80
N ARG A 53 -1.07 -2.12 5.59
CA ARG A 53 -1.94 -2.29 4.42
C ARG A 53 -1.95 -3.74 3.94
N ALA A 54 -3.07 -4.17 3.39
CA ALA A 54 -3.24 -5.51 2.87
C ALA A 54 -3.52 -5.48 1.36
N ALA A 55 -3.00 -6.48 0.65
CA ALA A 55 -3.12 -6.60 -0.81
C ALA A 55 -3.32 -8.05 -1.23
N ASN A 56 -3.88 -8.23 -2.42
CA ASN A 56 -4.01 -9.55 -3.05
C ASN A 56 -2.66 -10.11 -3.54
N SER A 57 -1.65 -9.24 -3.69
CA SER A 57 -0.33 -9.52 -4.26
C SER A 57 0.78 -8.95 -3.38
N GLU A 58 1.83 -9.74 -3.20
CA GLU A 58 2.99 -9.38 -2.39
C GLU A 58 3.80 -8.21 -2.98
N GLY A 59 3.89 -8.12 -4.32
CA GLY A 59 4.65 -7.07 -5.02
C GLY A 59 4.07 -5.65 -4.87
N ASN A 60 2.86 -5.52 -4.33
CA ASN A 60 2.24 -4.24 -4.04
C ASN A 60 2.53 -3.76 -2.59
N LEU A 61 3.32 -4.51 -1.80
CA LEU A 61 3.58 -4.25 -0.39
C LEU A 61 5.09 -4.13 -0.13
N CYS A 62 5.48 -3.26 0.81
CA CYS A 62 6.88 -3.11 1.23
C CYS A 62 7.45 -4.38 1.88
N GLU A 63 6.72 -4.95 2.83
CA GLU A 63 7.10 -6.19 3.51
C GLU A 63 5.88 -7.10 3.58
N PRO A 64 5.58 -7.82 2.49
CA PRO A 64 4.44 -8.73 2.43
C PRO A 64 4.64 -9.92 3.37
N VAL A 65 3.74 -10.05 4.33
CA VAL A 65 3.54 -11.25 5.15
C VAL A 65 2.18 -11.83 4.83
N LYS A 66 2.12 -13.15 4.67
CA LYS A 66 0.88 -13.87 4.35
C LYS A 66 -0.11 -13.74 5.52
N LEU A 67 -1.37 -13.46 5.19
CA LEU A 67 -2.49 -13.42 6.14
C LEU A 67 -3.03 -14.82 6.46
#